data_AF-A0A7L4WHQ8-F1
#
_entry.id   AF-A0A7L4WHQ8-F1
#
_cell.length_a   1.000
_cell.length_b   1.000
_cell.length_c   1.000
_cell.angle_alpha   90.00
_cell.angle_beta   90.00
_cell.angle_gamma   90.00
#
_symmetry.space_group_name_H-M   'P 1'
#
loop_
_entity.id
_entity.type
_entity.pdbx_description
1 polymer ?
#
loop_
_entity_poly.entity_id
_entity_poly.type
_entity_poly.pdbx_seq_one_letter_code
_entity_poly.pdbx_strand_id
1 'polypeptide(L)'
;MWNNLPKSQKQYYQKLILSFASLSEAFSQKAESEGDTENNTQSKVAPIVNSKFQETVFQRSFGAYGEDIGNTSYDASVIVDEHHKYLVGLKSFGIGSGDQKIAQFKRPQTELGWRRKFNEITENARGLESKTEIDKINEDLYRYLAIEISKLRNQRIASSKENLRGFTINDETYIEAVYHFLMPSKKENPLQIFVGEVPYYDIDIDNIVIEGCTSAKKPMNFKFYDGRHHYKYTEADSQLLMTFDKTPLDIWDVHYVEDPFSIFAEIGNASKEIEQIQAENQLQIVDSISWKINLQPVSGFNQFMGLPKNSTGSIQSFINTINKDFSDETGISELVEALTSFKETYHSKSSFEKYSTRKDIMNLCISFVNFENVINNDGISLRIPSYPLVDLAIKYLFRSPNEIYIPIPNSKTFHNTHPNFFGTGFGILNGSTFELPLSERQFKLEFLPSHTIVDAQITQENGKAIQSSGNQDILGNWILQKIFQLPEFTPLTDERLIEMELNGIRLTKFSDLDNHIGLEFIWIDDDNLPSDYWN
;
A
#
# COMPACT_ATOMS: atom_id res chain seq x y z
N MET A 1 -11.64 5.57 -17.78
CA MET A 1 -12.29 4.27 -17.56
C MET A 1 -13.75 4.26 -18.05
N TRP A 2 -14.58 5.23 -17.63
CA TRP A 2 -16.04 5.26 -17.87
C TRP A 2 -16.45 4.94 -19.31
N ASN A 3 -15.76 5.51 -20.29
CA ASN A 3 -16.09 5.32 -21.71
C ASN A 3 -15.87 3.88 -22.21
N ASN A 4 -14.96 3.14 -21.58
CA ASN A 4 -14.59 1.78 -21.96
C ASN A 4 -15.51 0.72 -21.32
N LEU A 5 -16.24 1.07 -20.24
CA LEU A 5 -17.16 0.15 -19.58
C LEU A 5 -18.37 -0.21 -20.48
N PRO A 6 -18.87 -1.46 -20.42
CA PRO A 6 -20.05 -1.89 -21.18
C PRO A 6 -21.27 -1.00 -20.94
N LYS A 7 -21.95 -0.61 -22.03
CA LYS A 7 -23.12 0.30 -21.95
C LYS A 7 -24.24 -0.24 -21.06
N SER A 8 -24.54 -1.54 -21.12
CA SER A 8 -25.56 -2.18 -20.30
C SER A 8 -25.24 -2.12 -18.80
N GLN A 9 -23.97 -2.36 -18.42
CA GLN A 9 -23.51 -2.27 -17.04
C GLN A 9 -23.57 -0.82 -16.52
N LYS A 10 -23.17 0.16 -17.34
CA LYS A 10 -23.32 1.59 -16.99
C LYS A 10 -24.77 1.99 -16.75
N GLN A 11 -25.68 1.54 -17.60
CA GLN A 11 -27.12 1.79 -17.43
C GLN A 11 -27.66 1.14 -16.15
N TYR A 12 -27.18 -0.05 -15.81
CA TYR A 12 -27.56 -0.72 -14.56
C TYR A 12 -27.02 0.03 -13.33
N TYR A 13 -25.75 0.44 -13.35
CA TYR A 13 -25.13 1.28 -12.32
C TYR A 13 -25.89 2.59 -12.11
N GLN A 14 -26.14 3.32 -13.21
CA GLN A 14 -26.92 4.56 -13.22
C GLN A 14 -28.32 4.33 -12.62
N LYS A 15 -29.01 3.26 -13.03
CA LYS A 15 -30.34 2.93 -12.50
C LYS A 15 -30.31 2.76 -10.98
N LEU A 16 -29.37 1.98 -10.45
CA LEU A 16 -29.27 1.73 -9.01
C LEU A 16 -28.96 3.02 -8.21
N ILE A 17 -28.02 3.85 -8.71
CA ILE A 17 -27.72 5.14 -8.09
C ILE A 17 -28.93 6.07 -8.13
N LEU A 18 -29.60 6.21 -9.28
CA LEU A 18 -30.78 7.06 -9.42
C LEU A 18 -31.95 6.56 -8.58
N SER A 19 -32.16 5.25 -8.47
CA SER A 19 -33.19 4.68 -7.60
C SER A 19 -32.92 5.04 -6.13
N PHE A 20 -31.68 4.96 -5.65
CA PHE A 20 -31.36 5.41 -4.29
C PHE A 20 -31.54 6.93 -4.13
N ALA A 21 -31.01 7.72 -5.06
CA ALA A 21 -31.12 9.17 -5.03
C ALA A 21 -32.58 9.64 -5.14
N SER A 22 -33.46 8.88 -5.79
CA SER A 22 -34.89 9.17 -5.86
C SER A 22 -35.59 9.22 -4.49
N LEU A 23 -35.00 8.57 -3.49
CA LEU A 23 -35.50 8.48 -2.12
C LEU A 23 -34.97 9.59 -1.21
N SER A 24 -34.24 10.58 -1.74
CA SER A 24 -33.54 11.60 -0.95
C SER A 24 -34.45 12.36 0.02
N GLU A 25 -35.72 12.56 -0.35
CA GLU A 25 -36.71 13.24 0.51
C GLU A 25 -37.04 12.42 1.77
N ALA A 26 -37.01 11.09 1.72
CA ALA A 26 -37.28 10.24 2.86
C ALA A 26 -36.16 10.29 3.91
N PHE A 27 -34.93 10.61 3.49
CA PHE A 27 -33.74 10.65 4.33
C PHE A 27 -33.35 12.06 4.78
N SER A 28 -34.03 13.09 4.27
CA SER A 28 -33.72 14.48 4.57
C SER A 28 -34.61 15.00 5.68
N GLN A 29 -34.00 15.56 6.73
CA GLN A 29 -34.75 16.37 7.68
C GLN A 29 -35.28 17.59 6.93
N LYS A 30 -36.61 17.68 6.75
CA LYS A 30 -37.24 18.93 6.30
C LYS A 30 -36.82 20.00 7.29
N ALA A 31 -36.21 21.09 6.80
CA ALA A 31 -35.98 22.24 7.65
C ALA A 31 -37.35 22.81 8.00
N GLU A 32 -37.81 22.58 9.23
CA GLU A 32 -38.85 23.39 9.85
C GLU A 32 -38.25 24.78 10.08
N SER A 33 -38.20 25.60 9.04
CA SER A 33 -38.03 27.04 9.21
C SER A 33 -39.38 27.60 9.64
N GLU A 34 -39.66 27.53 10.93
CA GLU A 34 -40.56 28.48 11.59
C GLU A 34 -39.97 29.88 11.36
N GLY A 35 -40.50 30.66 10.41
CA GLY A 35 -40.12 32.07 10.32
C GLY A 35 -40.45 32.84 9.05
N ASP A 36 -40.50 32.23 7.87
CA ASP A 36 -40.61 33.01 6.61
C ASP A 36 -41.88 32.66 5.82
N THR A 37 -43.03 33.10 6.34
CA THR A 37 -44.21 33.36 5.52
C THR A 37 -43.96 34.62 4.69
N GLU A 38 -43.22 34.51 3.58
CA GLU A 38 -43.28 35.38 2.39
C GLU A 38 -42.10 35.07 1.43
N ASN A 39 -42.06 33.84 0.89
CA ASN A 39 -41.58 33.52 -0.46
C ASN A 39 -41.68 32.00 -0.65
N ASN A 40 -42.68 31.58 -1.44
CA ASN A 40 -43.11 30.19 -1.58
C ASN A 40 -42.18 29.36 -2.51
N THR A 41 -40.87 29.43 -2.32
CA THR A 41 -39.93 28.47 -2.91
C THR A 41 -39.73 27.35 -1.92
N GLN A 42 -40.50 26.26 -2.07
CA GLN A 42 -40.18 24.99 -1.43
C GLN A 42 -38.71 24.68 -1.69
N SER A 43 -37.90 24.72 -0.64
CA SER A 43 -36.48 24.39 -0.70
C SER A 43 -36.36 22.93 -1.14
N LYS A 44 -35.96 22.70 -2.40
CA LYS A 44 -35.78 21.35 -2.92
C LYS A 44 -34.67 20.66 -2.15
N VAL A 45 -34.92 19.42 -1.75
CA VAL A 45 -33.90 18.54 -1.19
C VAL A 45 -32.85 18.28 -2.27
N ALA A 46 -31.56 18.38 -1.94
CA ALA A 46 -30.49 18.02 -2.87
C ALA A 46 -30.40 16.49 -2.97
N PRO A 47 -30.10 15.92 -4.16
CA PRO A 47 -29.95 14.47 -4.28
C PRO A 47 -28.85 13.93 -3.35
N ILE A 48 -29.13 12.81 -2.70
CA ILE A 48 -28.20 12.14 -1.79
C ILE A 48 -27.51 11.00 -2.55
N VAL A 49 -26.19 10.98 -2.50
CA VAL A 49 -25.37 9.84 -2.92
C VAL A 49 -24.59 9.35 -1.70
N ASN A 50 -24.88 8.13 -1.25
CA ASN A 50 -24.17 7.50 -0.15
C ASN A 50 -22.90 6.81 -0.68
N SER A 51 -21.73 7.08 -0.07
CA SER A 51 -20.45 6.55 -0.52
C SER A 51 -20.38 5.02 -0.45
N LYS A 52 -20.82 4.41 0.66
CA LYS A 52 -20.76 2.95 0.81
C LYS A 52 -21.71 2.24 -0.15
N PHE A 53 -22.89 2.83 -0.38
CA PHE A 53 -23.82 2.33 -1.39
C PHE A 53 -23.22 2.42 -2.80
N GLN A 54 -22.53 3.53 -3.13
CA GLN A 54 -21.83 3.69 -4.40
C GLN A 54 -20.79 2.59 -4.63
N GLU A 55 -19.97 2.28 -3.63
CA GLU A 55 -18.97 1.19 -3.68
C GLU A 55 -19.62 -0.15 -4.02
N THR A 56 -20.60 -0.57 -3.23
CA THR A 56 -21.28 -1.86 -3.42
C THR A 56 -21.98 -1.96 -4.77
N VAL A 57 -22.63 -0.87 -5.20
CA VAL A 57 -23.34 -0.82 -6.48
C VAL A 57 -22.36 -0.80 -7.66
N PHE A 58 -21.19 -0.15 -7.52
CA PHE A 58 -20.14 -0.19 -8.52
C PHE A 58 -19.60 -1.61 -8.70
N GLN A 59 -19.22 -2.26 -7.60
CA GLN A 59 -18.77 -3.66 -7.59
C GLN A 59 -19.79 -4.59 -8.24
N ARG A 60 -21.07 -4.50 -7.83
CA ARG A 60 -22.15 -5.30 -8.38
C ARG A 60 -22.38 -5.05 -9.87
N SER A 61 -22.31 -3.80 -10.32
CA SER A 61 -22.67 -3.44 -11.69
C SER A 61 -21.61 -3.84 -12.70
N PHE A 62 -20.33 -3.79 -12.30
CA PHE A 62 -19.20 -4.03 -13.19
C PHE A 62 -18.47 -5.35 -12.90
N GLY A 63 -18.94 -6.15 -11.93
CA GLY A 63 -18.20 -7.32 -11.45
C GLY A 63 -16.84 -6.94 -10.87
N ALA A 64 -16.73 -5.73 -10.30
CA ALA A 64 -15.49 -5.21 -9.75
C ALA A 64 -15.18 -5.90 -8.43
N TYR A 65 -13.91 -6.22 -8.20
CA TYR A 65 -13.44 -6.75 -6.94
C TYR A 65 -13.34 -5.61 -5.91
N GLY A 66 -13.84 -5.86 -4.70
CA GLY A 66 -13.76 -4.89 -3.61
C GLY A 66 -12.37 -4.92 -3.00
N GLU A 67 -11.63 -3.82 -3.17
CA GLU A 67 -10.26 -3.71 -2.66
C GLU A 67 -10.22 -3.32 -1.18
N ASP A 68 -11.37 -3.16 -0.52
CA ASP A 68 -11.55 -2.73 0.89
C ASP A 68 -11.07 -3.80 1.91
N ILE A 69 -9.93 -4.41 1.63
CA ILE A 69 -9.13 -5.24 2.52
C ILE A 69 -8.05 -4.33 3.13
N GLY A 70 -8.45 -3.53 4.11
CA GLY A 70 -7.53 -2.69 4.88
C GLY A 70 -6.88 -1.54 4.09
N ASN A 71 -5.63 -1.70 3.66
CA ASN A 71 -4.68 -0.61 3.32
C ASN A 71 -4.64 -0.18 1.85
N THR A 72 -5.55 -0.66 1.03
CA THR A 72 -5.52 -0.35 -0.40
C THR A 72 -5.80 1.15 -0.60
N SER A 73 -5.08 1.76 -1.55
CA SER A 73 -5.33 3.16 -1.94
C SER A 73 -6.58 3.31 -2.83
N TYR A 74 -7.27 2.21 -3.12
CA TYR A 74 -8.36 2.08 -4.09
C TYR A 74 -9.55 1.36 -3.45
N ASP A 75 -10.75 1.64 -3.93
CA ASP A 75 -11.98 1.07 -3.37
C ASP A 75 -12.44 -0.16 -4.17
N ALA A 76 -12.07 -0.25 -5.45
CA ALA A 76 -12.39 -1.39 -6.31
C ALA A 76 -11.37 -1.58 -7.44
N SER A 77 -11.29 -2.80 -7.99
CA SER A 77 -10.62 -3.07 -9.27
C SER A 77 -11.57 -3.73 -10.27
N VAL A 78 -11.47 -3.35 -11.54
CA VAL A 78 -12.34 -3.85 -12.62
C VAL A 78 -11.52 -4.28 -13.82
N ILE A 79 -11.85 -5.45 -14.36
CA ILE A 79 -11.29 -5.96 -15.61
C ILE A 79 -12.31 -5.68 -16.71
N VAL A 80 -11.92 -4.90 -17.72
CA VAL A 80 -12.82 -4.52 -18.82
C VAL A 80 -12.66 -5.46 -19.99
N ASP A 81 -11.42 -5.85 -20.30
CA ASP A 81 -11.06 -6.83 -21.31
C ASP A 81 -9.66 -7.41 -21.00
N GLU A 82 -9.13 -8.24 -21.91
CA GLU A 82 -7.82 -8.91 -21.75
C GLU A 82 -6.63 -7.95 -21.55
N HIS A 83 -6.76 -6.68 -21.94
CA HIS A 83 -5.66 -5.71 -21.94
C HIS A 83 -5.88 -4.56 -20.95
N HIS A 84 -7.13 -4.31 -20.52
CA HIS A 84 -7.48 -3.16 -19.67
C HIS A 84 -7.98 -3.60 -18.29
N LYS A 85 -7.15 -3.33 -17.27
CA LYS A 85 -7.51 -3.42 -15.85
C LYS A 85 -7.47 -2.03 -15.22
N TYR A 86 -8.51 -1.67 -14.47
CA TYR A 86 -8.60 -0.39 -13.78
C TYR A 86 -8.61 -0.57 -12.27
N LEU A 87 -7.83 0.25 -11.58
CA LEU A 87 -7.93 0.50 -10.14
C LEU A 87 -8.75 1.77 -9.93
N VAL A 88 -9.76 1.69 -9.07
CA VAL A 88 -10.79 2.73 -8.98
C VAL A 88 -10.86 3.27 -7.56
N GLY A 89 -10.55 4.56 -7.42
CA GLY A 89 -10.89 5.33 -6.24
C GLY A 89 -12.29 5.92 -6.38
N LEU A 90 -13.26 5.42 -5.62
CA LEU A 90 -14.64 5.88 -5.63
C LEU A 90 -14.81 7.06 -4.66
N LYS A 91 -15.46 8.13 -5.14
CA LYS A 91 -15.82 9.27 -4.29
C LYS A 91 -17.25 9.72 -4.53
N SER A 92 -17.90 10.19 -3.48
CA SER A 92 -19.14 10.96 -3.57
C SER A 92 -19.01 12.27 -2.80
N PHE A 93 -19.28 13.38 -3.48
CA PHE A 93 -19.25 14.73 -2.87
C PHE A 93 -20.04 15.71 -3.73
N GLY A 94 -20.75 16.67 -3.13
CA GLY A 94 -21.53 17.64 -3.90
C GLY A 94 -20.70 18.44 -4.91
N ILE A 95 -21.29 18.84 -6.04
CA ILE A 95 -20.60 19.59 -7.11
C ILE A 95 -19.95 20.90 -6.60
N GLY A 96 -20.54 21.50 -5.55
CA GLY A 96 -20.04 22.71 -4.89
C GLY A 96 -18.96 22.50 -3.82
N SER A 97 -18.61 21.25 -3.49
CA SER A 97 -17.66 20.95 -2.42
C SER A 97 -16.23 21.42 -2.76
N GLY A 98 -15.42 21.74 -1.75
CA GLY A 98 -14.01 22.11 -1.96
C GLY A 98 -13.11 20.91 -2.23
N ASP A 99 -11.87 20.98 -1.74
CA ASP A 99 -10.90 19.88 -1.80
C ASP A 99 -11.47 18.61 -1.13
N GLN A 100 -11.15 17.45 -1.70
CA GLN A 100 -11.63 16.15 -1.22
C GLN A 100 -10.47 15.31 -0.68
N LYS A 101 -10.72 14.54 0.38
CA LYS A 101 -9.72 13.66 1.00
C LYS A 101 -9.28 12.56 0.03
N ILE A 102 -7.98 12.49 -0.20
CA ILE A 102 -7.34 11.47 -1.04
C ILE A 102 -6.41 10.54 -0.26
N ALA A 103 -5.93 10.93 0.93
CA ALA A 103 -5.13 10.08 1.81
C ALA A 103 -5.19 10.58 3.27
N GLN A 104 -4.78 9.71 4.20
CA GLN A 104 -4.72 10.01 5.64
C GLN A 104 -3.48 9.36 6.28
N PHE A 105 -2.83 10.07 7.21
CA PHE A 105 -1.48 9.75 7.71
C PHE A 105 -1.39 9.82 9.25
N LYS A 106 -2.42 9.35 9.95
CA LYS A 106 -2.49 9.44 11.43
C LYS A 106 -1.26 8.83 12.11
N ARG A 107 -0.86 7.62 11.73
CA ARG A 107 0.28 6.92 12.36
C ARG A 107 1.62 7.56 12.06
N PRO A 108 1.96 7.91 10.80
CA PRO A 108 3.15 8.72 10.52
C PRO A 108 3.24 9.99 11.38
N GLN A 109 2.10 10.67 11.60
CA GLN A 109 2.10 11.86 12.45
C GLN A 109 2.41 11.57 13.92
N THR A 110 1.83 10.51 14.48
CA THR A 110 1.97 10.16 15.90
C THR A 110 3.27 9.44 16.22
N GLU A 111 3.78 8.62 15.30
CA GLU A 111 4.84 7.63 15.55
C GLU A 111 6.15 7.95 14.81
N LEU A 112 6.11 8.69 13.70
CA LEU A 112 7.31 8.99 12.88
C LEU A 112 7.79 10.44 13.03
N GLY A 113 7.37 11.11 14.10
CA GLY A 113 7.94 12.40 14.51
C GLY A 113 7.46 13.63 13.72
N TRP A 114 6.48 13.52 12.81
CA TRP A 114 5.94 14.71 12.12
C TRP A 114 5.33 15.71 13.09
N ARG A 115 4.78 15.24 14.22
CA ARG A 115 4.30 16.12 15.30
C ARG A 115 5.35 17.13 15.77
N ARG A 116 6.63 16.76 15.79
CA ARG A 116 7.73 17.69 16.13
C ARG A 116 7.82 18.83 15.10
N LYS A 117 7.68 18.50 13.82
CA LYS A 117 7.71 19.49 12.71
C LYS A 117 6.51 20.43 12.75
N PHE A 118 5.31 19.91 13.06
CA PHE A 118 4.13 20.76 13.24
C PHE A 118 4.22 21.69 14.46
N ASN A 119 4.83 21.23 15.55
CA ASN A 119 5.12 22.08 16.69
C ASN A 119 6.12 23.20 16.32
N GLU A 120 7.18 22.87 15.57
CA GLU A 120 8.17 23.83 15.07
C GLU A 120 7.51 24.92 14.20
N ILE A 121 6.61 24.53 13.29
CA ILE A 121 5.81 25.46 12.47
C ILE A 121 5.00 26.43 13.35
N THR A 122 4.38 25.92 14.41
CA THR A 122 3.56 26.71 15.33
C THR A 122 4.39 27.69 16.14
N GLU A 123 5.57 27.26 16.60
CA GLU A 123 6.51 28.13 17.31
C GLU A 123 7.04 29.25 16.41
N ASN A 124 7.41 28.95 15.16
CA ASN A 124 7.85 29.94 14.18
C ASN A 124 6.76 30.97 13.84
N ALA A 125 5.48 30.57 13.89
CA ALA A 125 4.36 31.45 13.65
C ALA A 125 3.99 32.32 14.87
N ARG A 126 4.55 32.06 16.06
CA ARG A 126 4.16 32.76 17.29
C ARG A 126 4.53 34.25 17.20
N GLY A 127 3.53 35.11 17.39
CA GLY A 127 3.71 36.56 17.36
C GLY A 127 3.70 37.18 15.95
N LEU A 128 3.54 36.37 14.90
CA LEU A 128 3.33 36.84 13.53
C LEU A 128 1.83 36.88 13.22
N GLU A 129 1.38 37.98 12.59
CA GLU A 129 -0.03 38.15 12.21
C GLU A 129 -0.25 37.98 10.70
N SER A 130 0.80 38.15 9.90
CA SER A 130 0.74 38.06 8.44
C SER A 130 1.00 36.65 7.94
N LYS A 131 0.11 36.15 7.06
CA LYS A 131 0.32 34.90 6.31
C LYS A 131 1.66 34.88 5.59
N THR A 132 2.05 35.98 4.96
CA THR A 132 3.29 36.05 4.17
C THR A 132 4.55 35.84 5.01
N GLU A 133 4.56 36.36 6.25
CA GLU A 133 5.70 36.20 7.16
C GLU A 133 5.79 34.76 7.68
N ILE A 134 4.64 34.19 8.07
CA ILE A 134 4.52 32.79 8.51
C ILE A 134 4.94 31.84 7.39
N ASP A 135 4.52 32.11 6.15
CA ASP A 135 4.85 31.29 4.99
C ASP A 135 6.35 31.30 4.70
N LYS A 136 6.98 32.49 4.79
CA LYS A 136 8.41 32.66 4.55
C LYS A 136 9.27 31.93 5.57
N ILE A 137 8.94 32.03 6.86
CA ILE A 137 9.74 31.38 7.92
C ILE A 137 9.57 29.85 7.93
N ASN A 138 8.43 29.34 7.46
CA ASN A 138 8.11 27.92 7.47
C ASN A 138 8.26 27.23 6.11
N GLU A 139 8.76 27.91 5.08
CA GLU A 139 8.83 27.36 3.71
C GLU A 139 9.54 26.00 3.69
N ASP A 140 10.71 25.88 4.33
CA ASP A 140 11.49 24.64 4.37
C ASP A 140 10.76 23.51 5.09
N LEU A 141 10.01 23.82 6.16
CA LEU A 141 9.23 22.84 6.91
C LEU A 141 8.02 22.36 6.10
N TYR A 142 7.32 23.27 5.42
CA TYR A 142 6.23 22.93 4.51
C TYR A 142 6.74 22.10 3.34
N ARG A 143 7.89 22.46 2.75
CA ARG A 143 8.53 21.71 1.67
C ARG A 143 8.91 20.31 2.09
N TYR A 144 9.56 20.17 3.24
CA TYR A 144 9.90 18.87 3.81
C TYR A 144 8.65 17.99 3.98
N LEU A 145 7.61 18.51 4.65
CA LEU A 145 6.38 17.75 4.90
C LEU A 145 5.65 17.42 3.59
N ALA A 146 5.56 18.35 2.63
CA ALA A 146 4.95 18.11 1.32
C ALA A 146 5.64 16.95 0.60
N ILE A 147 6.97 16.93 0.59
CA ILE A 147 7.76 15.87 -0.03
C ILE A 147 7.51 14.53 0.67
N GLU A 148 7.58 14.47 2.01
CA GLU A 148 7.40 13.22 2.75
C GLU A 148 5.98 12.66 2.62
N ILE A 149 4.95 13.52 2.71
CA ILE A 149 3.55 13.14 2.46
C ILE A 149 3.39 12.59 1.03
N SER A 150 4.00 13.25 0.05
CA SER A 150 3.91 12.88 -1.36
C SER A 150 4.61 11.56 -1.65
N LYS A 151 5.84 11.36 -1.15
CA LYS A 151 6.56 10.08 -1.22
C LYS A 151 5.74 8.95 -0.63
N LEU A 152 5.21 9.16 0.58
CA LEU A 152 4.47 8.11 1.27
C LEU A 152 3.17 7.76 0.55
N ARG A 153 2.42 8.75 0.05
CA ARG A 153 1.25 8.51 -0.79
C ARG A 153 1.62 7.70 -2.04
N ASN A 154 2.63 8.13 -2.77
CA ASN A 154 3.05 7.47 -4.02
C ASN A 154 3.51 6.03 -3.76
N GLN A 155 4.21 5.77 -2.66
CA GLN A 155 4.60 4.42 -2.25
C GLN A 155 3.40 3.55 -1.89
N ARG A 156 2.39 4.07 -1.17
CA ARG A 156 1.15 3.32 -0.88
C ARG A 156 0.36 2.99 -2.15
N ILE A 157 0.33 3.91 -3.12
CA ILE A 157 -0.27 3.68 -4.45
C ILE A 157 0.48 2.60 -5.20
N ALA A 158 1.81 2.66 -5.23
CA ALA A 158 2.67 1.69 -5.89
C ALA A 158 2.51 0.30 -5.25
N SER A 159 2.54 0.22 -3.92
CA SER A 159 2.27 -1.01 -3.17
C SER A 159 0.89 -1.59 -3.49
N SER A 160 -0.15 -0.76 -3.55
CA SER A 160 -1.50 -1.20 -3.93
C SER A 160 -1.57 -1.72 -5.38
N LYS A 161 -0.86 -1.09 -6.32
CA LYS A 161 -0.75 -1.58 -7.71
C LYS A 161 -0.09 -2.96 -7.75
N GLU A 162 0.99 -3.15 -6.99
CA GLU A 162 1.70 -4.43 -6.93
C GLU A 162 0.91 -5.50 -6.17
N ASN A 163 0.17 -5.12 -5.13
CA ASN A 163 -0.79 -6.00 -4.46
C ASN A 163 -1.80 -6.57 -5.46
N LEU A 164 -2.20 -5.77 -6.46
CA LEU A 164 -3.19 -6.19 -7.45
C LEU A 164 -2.61 -6.92 -8.67
N ARG A 165 -1.32 -6.72 -8.94
CA ARG A 165 -0.55 -7.51 -9.92
C ARG A 165 -0.22 -8.89 -9.38
N GLY A 166 0.09 -8.99 -8.09
CA GLY A 166 0.53 -10.22 -7.46
C GLY A 166 1.86 -10.71 -8.03
N PHE A 167 1.99 -12.02 -8.23
CA PHE A 167 3.20 -12.69 -8.73
C PHE A 167 3.34 -12.71 -10.26
N THR A 168 2.45 -12.06 -11.02
CA THR A 168 2.51 -12.11 -12.49
C THR A 168 3.69 -11.29 -13.04
N ILE A 169 4.50 -11.93 -13.90
CA ILE A 169 5.71 -11.37 -14.52
C ILE A 169 5.39 -10.73 -15.90
N ASN A 170 4.16 -10.90 -16.43
CA ASN A 170 3.83 -10.42 -17.77
C ASN A 170 3.48 -8.91 -17.76
N ASP A 171 4.40 -8.13 -18.33
CA ASP A 171 4.32 -6.66 -18.50
C ASP A 171 3.26 -6.19 -19.52
N GLU A 172 2.45 -7.08 -20.10
CA GLU A 172 1.48 -6.74 -21.16
C GLU A 172 0.14 -6.21 -20.63
N THR A 173 -0.19 -6.43 -19.34
CA THR A 173 -1.44 -5.95 -18.76
C THR A 173 -1.32 -4.48 -18.37
N TYR A 174 -2.01 -3.60 -19.10
CA TYR A 174 -2.03 -2.18 -18.81
C TYR A 174 -2.98 -1.90 -17.63
N ILE A 175 -2.39 -1.56 -16.48
CA ILE A 175 -3.13 -1.17 -15.27
C ILE A 175 -3.21 0.36 -15.20
N GLU A 176 -4.42 0.88 -15.39
CA GLU A 176 -4.72 2.29 -15.15
C GLU A 176 -5.34 2.47 -13.77
N ALA A 177 -5.11 3.63 -13.17
CA ALA A 177 -5.76 4.01 -11.93
C ALA A 177 -6.55 5.31 -12.14
N VAL A 178 -7.81 5.34 -11.70
CA VAL A 178 -8.71 6.48 -11.86
C VAL A 178 -9.45 6.78 -10.57
N TYR A 179 -9.72 8.06 -10.32
CA TYR A 179 -10.81 8.42 -9.43
C TYR A 179 -12.10 8.49 -10.24
N HIS A 180 -13.13 7.75 -9.81
CA HIS A 180 -14.48 7.83 -10.34
C HIS A 180 -15.40 8.43 -9.28
N PHE A 181 -16.10 9.51 -9.62
CA PHE A 181 -16.84 10.27 -8.62
C PHE A 181 -18.22 10.73 -9.07
N LEU A 182 -19.14 10.70 -8.11
CA LEU A 182 -20.51 11.14 -8.28
C LEU A 182 -20.75 12.42 -7.49
N MET A 183 -21.20 13.44 -8.18
CA MET A 183 -21.39 14.77 -7.61
C MET A 183 -22.85 15.20 -7.70
N PRO A 184 -23.64 15.11 -6.62
CA PRO A 184 -24.99 15.65 -6.62
C PRO A 184 -24.98 17.18 -6.75
N SER A 185 -26.01 17.72 -7.41
CA SER A 185 -26.22 19.14 -7.59
C SER A 185 -26.55 19.86 -6.27
N LYS A 186 -26.41 21.18 -6.25
CA LYS A 186 -26.86 22.02 -5.13
C LYS A 186 -28.39 22.10 -5.12
N LYS A 187 -28.99 22.34 -3.94
CA LYS A 187 -30.44 22.48 -3.73
C LYS A 187 -31.13 23.47 -4.69
N GLU A 188 -30.40 24.50 -5.12
CA GLU A 188 -30.90 25.59 -5.97
C GLU A 188 -30.85 25.27 -7.48
N ASN A 189 -30.19 24.18 -7.86
CA ASN A 189 -30.00 23.78 -9.25
C ASN A 189 -30.97 22.65 -9.64
N PRO A 190 -31.10 22.33 -10.94
CA PRO A 190 -31.76 21.10 -11.39
C PRO A 190 -31.23 19.88 -10.62
N LEU A 191 -32.14 18.96 -10.27
CA LEU A 191 -31.81 17.77 -9.49
C LEU A 191 -31.02 16.80 -10.37
N GLN A 192 -29.70 16.82 -10.23
CA GLN A 192 -28.80 16.10 -11.11
C GLN A 192 -27.67 15.48 -10.31
N ILE A 193 -27.14 14.37 -10.83
CA ILE A 193 -25.87 13.79 -10.40
C ILE A 193 -24.91 13.89 -11.58
N PHE A 194 -23.78 14.55 -11.36
CA PHE A 194 -22.71 14.67 -12.34
C PHE A 194 -21.71 13.53 -12.12
N VAL A 195 -21.39 12.80 -13.18
CA VAL A 195 -20.36 11.75 -13.17
C VAL A 195 -19.06 12.37 -13.63
N GLY A 196 -17.98 12.20 -12.88
CA GLY A 196 -16.65 12.65 -13.28
C GLY A 196 -15.60 11.57 -13.10
N GLU A 197 -14.52 11.68 -13.88
CA GLU A 197 -13.30 10.92 -13.63
C GLU A 197 -12.09 11.84 -13.75
N VAL A 198 -11.08 11.58 -12.94
CA VAL A 198 -9.73 12.11 -13.13
C VAL A 198 -8.73 10.97 -12.99
N PRO A 199 -7.60 10.99 -13.71
CA PRO A 199 -6.56 9.99 -13.52
C PRO A 199 -6.03 10.03 -12.07
N TYR A 200 -5.70 8.86 -11.53
CA TYR A 200 -5.16 8.71 -10.19
C TYR A 200 -3.63 8.85 -10.26
N TYR A 201 -3.16 10.08 -10.49
CA TYR A 201 -1.73 10.35 -10.61
C TYR A 201 -0.99 10.22 -9.28
N ASP A 202 0.25 9.76 -9.39
CA ASP A 202 1.28 10.02 -8.37
C ASP A 202 1.54 11.52 -8.30
N ILE A 203 1.84 12.02 -7.11
CA ILE A 203 2.22 13.43 -6.93
C ILE A 203 3.59 13.64 -7.55
N ASP A 204 3.74 14.65 -8.38
CA ASP A 204 5.02 15.00 -9.01
C ASP A 204 5.92 15.75 -8.01
N ILE A 205 6.78 14.98 -7.33
CA ILE A 205 7.62 15.48 -6.24
C ILE A 205 8.63 16.52 -6.72
N ASP A 206 9.16 16.35 -7.93
CA ASP A 206 10.20 17.23 -8.48
C ASP A 206 9.67 18.62 -8.81
N ASN A 207 8.35 18.74 -9.01
CA ASN A 207 7.66 19.98 -9.35
C ASN A 207 6.86 20.58 -8.17
N ILE A 208 7.12 20.14 -6.92
CA ILE A 208 6.43 20.68 -5.74
C ILE A 208 6.77 22.17 -5.51
N VAL A 209 5.72 22.99 -5.54
CA VAL A 209 5.71 24.40 -5.16
C VAL A 209 4.86 24.60 -3.93
N ILE A 210 5.42 25.22 -2.89
CA ILE A 210 4.71 25.53 -1.65
C ILE A 210 3.88 26.80 -1.82
N GLU A 211 2.58 26.71 -1.52
CA GLU A 211 1.63 27.84 -1.57
C GLU A 211 1.44 28.50 -0.18
N GLY A 212 2.04 27.89 0.85
CA GLY A 212 2.04 28.35 2.24
C GLY A 212 0.86 27.82 3.05
N CYS A 213 0.64 28.41 4.23
CA CYS A 213 -0.42 28.00 5.13
C CYS A 213 -1.83 28.32 4.57
N THR A 214 -2.85 27.66 5.09
CA THR A 214 -4.24 27.94 4.69
C THR A 214 -4.75 29.27 5.24
N SER A 215 -4.21 29.69 6.40
CA SER A 215 -4.48 30.98 7.04
C SER A 215 -3.48 31.20 8.17
N ALA A 216 -3.21 32.46 8.54
CA ALA A 216 -2.33 32.80 9.66
C ALA A 216 -2.78 32.16 11.00
N LYS A 217 -4.09 31.93 11.18
CA LYS A 217 -4.64 31.26 12.37
C LYS A 217 -4.43 29.74 12.38
N LYS A 218 -4.07 29.14 11.24
CA LYS A 218 -3.89 27.70 11.06
C LYS A 218 -2.56 27.43 10.35
N PRO A 219 -1.41 27.77 10.98
CA PRO A 219 -0.10 27.67 10.35
C PRO A 219 0.31 26.22 10.02
N MET A 220 -0.22 25.23 10.75
CA MET A 220 0.06 23.80 10.50
C MET A 220 -0.68 23.23 9.28
N ASN A 221 -1.72 23.90 8.81
CA ASN A 221 -2.43 23.49 7.60
C ASN A 221 -1.84 24.24 6.43
N PHE A 222 -1.34 23.55 5.41
CA PHE A 222 -0.64 24.18 4.29
C PHE A 222 -1.06 23.59 2.95
N LYS A 223 -0.72 24.31 1.88
CA LYS A 223 -1.02 23.96 0.51
C LYS A 223 0.23 23.87 -0.34
N PHE A 224 0.18 23.02 -1.34
CA PHE A 224 1.25 22.86 -2.32
C PHE A 224 0.66 22.40 -3.66
N TYR A 225 1.39 22.67 -4.73
CA TYR A 225 1.05 22.36 -6.10
C TYR A 225 2.18 21.56 -6.74
N ASP A 226 1.86 20.54 -7.52
CA ASP A 226 2.85 19.65 -8.14
C ASP A 226 3.01 19.85 -9.66
N GLY A 227 2.41 20.90 -10.23
CA GLY A 227 2.35 21.07 -11.69
C GLY A 227 1.07 20.51 -12.32
N ARG A 228 0.25 19.76 -11.58
CA ARG A 228 -1.03 19.19 -12.07
C ARG A 228 -2.19 19.50 -11.15
N HIS A 229 -2.05 19.23 -9.86
CA HIS A 229 -3.10 19.36 -8.87
C HIS A 229 -2.69 20.23 -7.70
N HIS A 230 -3.66 20.93 -7.13
CA HIS A 230 -3.51 21.62 -5.87
C HIS A 230 -3.86 20.68 -4.72
N TYR A 231 -2.98 20.65 -3.73
CA TYR A 231 -3.11 19.83 -2.54
C TYR A 231 -3.22 20.70 -1.29
N LYS A 232 -3.92 20.18 -0.29
CA LYS A 232 -4.03 20.78 1.03
C LYS A 232 -3.81 19.70 2.08
N TYR A 233 -2.87 19.92 2.98
CA TYR A 233 -2.71 19.09 4.16
C TYR A 233 -3.38 19.75 5.37
N THR A 234 -4.13 18.96 6.13
CA THR A 234 -4.73 19.39 7.40
C THR A 234 -4.21 18.53 8.53
N GLU A 235 -3.55 19.18 9.49
CA GLU A 235 -2.83 18.54 10.60
C GLU A 235 -3.75 17.80 11.56
N ALA A 236 -4.88 18.40 11.94
CA ALA A 236 -5.77 17.87 12.98
C ALA A 236 -6.28 16.44 12.69
N ASP A 237 -6.60 16.15 11.43
CA ASP A 237 -7.05 14.83 10.99
C ASP A 237 -5.97 14.03 10.26
N SER A 238 -4.77 14.60 10.09
CA SER A 238 -3.70 14.08 9.24
C SER A 238 -4.15 13.76 7.82
N GLN A 239 -4.91 14.65 7.19
CA GLN A 239 -5.52 14.40 5.88
C GLN A 239 -4.80 15.17 4.79
N LEU A 240 -4.58 14.48 3.67
CA LEU A 240 -4.25 15.10 2.40
C LEU A 240 -5.50 15.20 1.55
N LEU A 241 -5.80 16.41 1.12
CA LEU A 241 -6.91 16.73 0.24
C LEU A 241 -6.38 17.23 -1.10
N MET A 242 -7.16 17.00 -2.16
CA MET A 242 -6.86 17.42 -3.53
C MET A 242 -8.04 18.18 -4.12
N THR A 243 -7.75 19.18 -4.94
CA THR A 243 -8.76 19.83 -5.80
C THR A 243 -9.01 18.99 -7.05
N PHE A 244 -10.24 18.52 -7.24
CA PHE A 244 -10.64 17.72 -8.41
C PHE A 244 -11.10 18.62 -9.56
N ASP A 245 -10.72 18.25 -10.79
CA ASP A 245 -11.43 18.73 -11.99
C ASP A 245 -12.82 18.11 -12.00
N LYS A 246 -13.85 18.95 -12.06
CA LYS A 246 -15.25 18.55 -11.95
C LYS A 246 -15.97 18.59 -13.29
N THR A 247 -15.22 18.62 -14.39
CA THR A 247 -15.79 18.52 -15.73
C THR A 247 -16.57 17.21 -15.86
N PRO A 248 -17.90 17.25 -16.06
CA PRO A 248 -18.71 16.05 -16.07
C PRO A 248 -18.51 15.25 -17.36
N LEU A 249 -18.37 13.93 -17.22
CA LEU A 249 -18.40 12.96 -18.31
C LEU A 249 -19.83 12.55 -18.67
N ASP A 250 -20.73 12.59 -17.69
CA ASP A 250 -22.14 12.26 -17.84
C ASP A 250 -22.98 13.03 -16.81
N ILE A 251 -24.27 13.21 -17.11
CA ILE A 251 -25.20 13.95 -16.26
C ILE A 251 -26.49 13.14 -16.15
N TRP A 252 -26.89 12.83 -14.92
CA TRP A 252 -28.06 12.02 -14.64
C TRP A 252 -29.13 12.86 -13.96
N ASP A 253 -30.30 12.95 -14.59
CA ASP A 253 -31.45 13.64 -14.00
C ASP A 253 -32.10 12.78 -12.91
N VAL A 254 -32.29 13.38 -11.73
CA VAL A 254 -32.88 12.73 -10.57
C VAL A 254 -34.36 13.09 -10.49
N HIS A 255 -35.20 12.05 -10.45
CA HIS A 255 -36.63 12.18 -10.27
C HIS A 255 -36.99 11.55 -8.92
N TYR A 256 -37.58 12.34 -8.01
CA TYR A 256 -38.03 11.81 -6.72
C TYR A 256 -39.28 10.97 -6.88
N VAL A 257 -39.35 9.91 -6.09
CA VAL A 257 -40.56 9.07 -6.01
C VAL A 257 -41.62 9.77 -5.15
N GLU A 258 -42.88 9.61 -5.53
CA GLU A 258 -43.99 10.27 -4.82
C GLU A 258 -44.21 9.71 -3.41
N ASP A 259 -44.11 8.38 -3.24
CA ASP A 259 -44.26 7.70 -1.96
C ASP A 259 -43.10 6.71 -1.70
N PRO A 260 -41.98 7.18 -1.13
CA PRO A 260 -40.84 6.32 -0.82
C PRO A 260 -41.15 5.24 0.22
N PHE A 261 -42.14 5.45 1.10
CA PHE A 261 -42.48 4.50 2.16
C PHE A 261 -43.21 3.26 1.62
N SER A 262 -44.05 3.43 0.60
CA SER A 262 -44.67 2.30 -0.12
C SER A 262 -43.64 1.34 -0.70
N ILE A 263 -42.58 1.88 -1.31
CA ILE A 263 -41.48 1.09 -1.89
C ILE A 263 -40.77 0.28 -0.81
N PHE A 264 -40.47 0.88 0.35
CA PHE A 264 -39.85 0.15 1.46
C PHE A 264 -40.73 -0.99 1.99
N ALA A 265 -42.06 -0.80 2.03
CA ALA A 265 -42.99 -1.83 2.46
C ALA A 265 -43.03 -3.02 1.47
N GLU A 266 -42.84 -2.78 0.17
CA GLU A 266 -42.79 -3.83 -0.85
C GLU A 266 -41.48 -4.63 -0.84
N ILE A 267 -40.33 -3.97 -0.63
CA ILE A 267 -39.01 -4.62 -0.58
C ILE A 267 -38.97 -5.73 0.48
N GLY A 268 -39.60 -5.51 1.64
CA GLY A 268 -39.65 -6.49 2.73
C GLY A 268 -40.35 -7.82 2.37
N ASN A 269 -41.18 -7.83 1.32
CA ASN A 269 -41.89 -9.04 0.88
C ASN A 269 -41.12 -9.87 -0.15
N ALA A 270 -40.14 -9.28 -0.85
CA ALA A 270 -39.36 -9.93 -1.92
C ALA A 270 -38.12 -10.69 -1.41
N SER A 271 -37.77 -10.56 -0.13
CA SER A 271 -36.51 -11.05 0.45
C SER A 271 -36.42 -12.57 0.66
N LYS A 272 -37.53 -13.32 0.55
CA LYS A 272 -37.56 -14.76 0.85
C LYS A 272 -37.07 -15.70 -0.26
N GLU A 273 -36.78 -15.21 -1.47
CA GLU A 273 -36.37 -16.05 -2.61
C GLU A 273 -34.88 -15.92 -2.99
N ILE A 274 -34.14 -14.94 -2.46
CA ILE A 274 -32.76 -14.64 -2.90
C ILE A 274 -31.69 -15.38 -2.07
N GLU A 275 -32.01 -15.79 -0.84
CA GLU A 275 -31.04 -16.41 0.09
C GLU A 275 -30.53 -17.80 -0.36
N GLN A 276 -31.20 -18.49 -1.30
CA GLN A 276 -30.79 -19.84 -1.73
C GLN A 276 -29.80 -19.88 -2.90
N ILE A 277 -29.66 -18.81 -3.71
CA ILE A 277 -28.85 -18.85 -4.95
C ILE A 277 -27.39 -18.42 -4.71
N GLN A 278 -27.09 -17.66 -3.65
CA GLN A 278 -25.75 -17.15 -3.37
C GLN A 278 -24.84 -18.13 -2.59
N ALA A 279 -25.41 -19.20 -2.03
CA ALA A 279 -24.69 -20.13 -1.16
C ALA A 279 -23.84 -21.20 -1.89
N GLU A 280 -24.02 -21.38 -3.21
CA GLU A 280 -23.48 -22.56 -3.92
C GLU A 280 -22.14 -22.33 -4.64
N ASN A 281 -21.62 -21.09 -4.72
CA ASN A 281 -20.42 -20.77 -5.53
C ASN A 281 -19.30 -20.01 -4.78
N GLN A 282 -19.33 -19.94 -3.45
CA GLN A 282 -18.23 -19.35 -2.68
C GLN A 282 -17.45 -20.45 -1.96
N LEU A 283 -16.12 -20.50 -2.19
CA LEU A 283 -15.20 -21.31 -1.40
C LEU A 283 -15.41 -20.99 0.08
N GLN A 284 -15.76 -21.99 0.89
CA GLN A 284 -15.94 -21.78 2.32
C GLN A 284 -14.56 -21.65 2.99
N ILE A 285 -14.41 -20.59 3.80
CA ILE A 285 -13.27 -20.42 4.70
C ILE A 285 -13.38 -21.47 5.80
N VAL A 286 -12.35 -22.31 5.93
CA VAL A 286 -12.27 -23.41 6.91
C VAL A 286 -11.62 -22.94 8.21
N ASP A 287 -10.57 -22.14 8.09
CA ASP A 287 -9.79 -21.63 9.21
C ASP A 287 -9.14 -20.30 8.80
N SER A 288 -8.85 -19.43 9.76
CA SER A 288 -8.13 -18.18 9.53
C SER A 288 -7.25 -17.90 10.73
N ILE A 289 -6.03 -17.44 10.49
CA ILE A 289 -5.07 -17.11 11.54
C ILE A 289 -4.33 -15.83 11.16
N SER A 290 -4.21 -14.90 12.08
CA SER A 290 -3.46 -13.66 11.89
C SER A 290 -2.43 -13.41 12.99
N TRP A 291 -1.33 -12.73 12.69
CA TRP A 291 -0.30 -12.36 13.69
C TRP A 291 0.48 -11.11 13.28
N LYS A 292 1.09 -10.43 14.25
CA LYS A 292 1.97 -9.28 14.00
C LYS A 292 3.32 -9.71 13.45
N ILE A 293 3.83 -8.97 12.48
CA ILE A 293 5.18 -9.11 11.95
C ILE A 293 6.18 -8.79 13.06
N ASN A 294 6.97 -9.79 13.45
CA ASN A 294 8.08 -9.62 14.38
C ASN A 294 9.39 -9.49 13.60
N LEU A 295 9.89 -8.26 13.49
CA LEU A 295 11.12 -7.97 12.75
C LEU A 295 12.36 -8.31 13.58
N GLN A 296 13.32 -8.93 12.90
CA GLN A 296 14.61 -9.29 13.47
C GLN A 296 15.71 -8.79 12.53
N PRO A 297 16.88 -8.33 13.01
CA PRO A 297 17.86 -7.67 12.13
C PRO A 297 18.44 -8.54 11.00
N VAL A 298 18.48 -9.86 11.18
CA VAL A 298 19.14 -10.82 10.26
C VAL A 298 18.34 -12.12 10.09
N SER A 299 17.02 -12.05 10.21
CA SER A 299 16.11 -13.21 10.22
C SER A 299 14.73 -12.84 9.64
N GLY A 300 13.95 -13.84 9.22
CA GLY A 300 12.64 -13.66 8.61
C GLY A 300 12.71 -12.76 7.36
N PHE A 301 12.00 -11.64 7.39
CA PHE A 301 12.01 -10.62 6.33
C PHE A 301 13.37 -9.98 6.08
N ASN A 302 14.27 -9.97 7.07
CA ASN A 302 15.62 -9.41 6.92
C ASN A 302 16.70 -10.51 6.84
N GLN A 303 16.34 -11.74 6.47
CA GLN A 303 17.28 -12.86 6.39
C GLN A 303 18.44 -12.60 5.41
N PHE A 304 18.21 -11.80 4.35
CA PHE A 304 19.23 -11.38 3.38
C PHE A 304 20.36 -10.54 4.01
N MET A 305 20.10 -9.88 5.15
CA MET A 305 21.12 -9.20 5.94
C MET A 305 22.04 -10.17 6.69
N GLY A 306 21.74 -11.47 6.67
CA GLY A 306 22.67 -12.50 7.11
C GLY A 306 23.94 -12.56 6.25
N LEU A 307 24.94 -13.27 6.73
CA LEU A 307 26.15 -13.56 5.96
C LEU A 307 25.95 -14.81 5.09
N PRO A 308 26.66 -14.95 3.95
CA PRO A 308 26.58 -16.15 3.10
C PRO A 308 26.91 -17.43 3.87
N LYS A 309 26.42 -18.59 3.41
CA LYS A 309 26.69 -19.88 4.09
C LYS A 309 28.19 -20.21 4.20
N ASN A 310 29.00 -19.74 3.25
CA ASN A 310 30.47 -19.89 3.24
C ASN A 310 31.18 -18.53 3.32
N SER A 311 30.90 -17.74 4.37
CA SER A 311 31.38 -16.36 4.49
C SER A 311 32.89 -16.21 4.36
N THR A 312 33.69 -17.04 5.03
CA THR A 312 35.16 -16.92 5.00
C THR A 312 35.73 -17.21 3.60
N GLY A 313 35.19 -18.21 2.90
CA GLY A 313 35.54 -18.48 1.50
C GLY A 313 35.08 -17.36 0.55
N SER A 314 33.92 -16.77 0.81
CA SER A 314 33.39 -15.64 0.03
C SER A 314 34.24 -14.38 0.22
N ILE A 315 34.62 -14.05 1.46
CA ILE A 315 35.54 -12.95 1.78
C ILE A 315 36.90 -13.18 1.09
N GLN A 316 37.43 -14.41 1.11
CA GLN A 316 38.67 -14.73 0.40
C GLN A 316 38.55 -14.51 -1.11
N SER A 317 37.41 -14.89 -1.69
CA SER A 317 37.14 -14.68 -3.13
C SER A 317 37.06 -13.19 -3.47
N PHE A 318 36.50 -12.38 -2.57
CA PHE A 318 36.48 -10.93 -2.72
C PHE A 318 37.89 -10.33 -2.68
N ILE A 319 38.70 -10.71 -1.68
CA ILE A 319 40.11 -10.29 -1.57
C ILE A 319 40.88 -10.65 -2.85
N ASN A 320 40.70 -11.88 -3.36
CA ASN A 320 41.37 -12.32 -4.59
C ASN A 320 40.94 -11.50 -5.81
N THR A 321 39.65 -11.13 -5.89
CA THR A 321 39.13 -10.29 -6.97
C THR A 321 39.69 -8.88 -6.89
N ILE A 322 39.69 -8.28 -5.69
CA ILE A 322 40.27 -6.95 -5.45
C ILE A 322 41.75 -6.92 -5.84
N ASN A 323 42.55 -7.87 -5.35
CA ASN A 323 43.98 -7.94 -5.64
C ASN A 323 44.29 -8.17 -7.13
N LYS A 324 43.36 -8.75 -7.89
CA LYS A 324 43.53 -9.01 -9.31
C LYS A 324 43.13 -7.79 -10.15
N ASP A 325 41.99 -7.20 -9.84
CA ASP A 325 41.33 -6.24 -10.73
C ASP A 325 41.52 -4.77 -10.25
N PHE A 326 41.98 -4.54 -9.01
CA PHE A 326 42.08 -3.22 -8.37
C PHE A 326 43.42 -2.99 -7.62
N SER A 327 44.46 -3.78 -7.89
CA SER A 327 45.75 -3.70 -7.14
C SER A 327 46.41 -2.33 -7.15
N ASP A 328 46.17 -1.55 -8.19
CA ASP A 328 46.84 -0.27 -8.44
C ASP A 328 46.02 0.93 -7.91
N GLU A 329 44.83 0.69 -7.37
CA GLU A 329 43.96 1.72 -6.82
C GLU A 329 44.48 2.28 -5.50
N THR A 330 44.54 3.60 -5.38
CA THR A 330 45.07 4.26 -4.18
C THR A 330 44.14 4.02 -3.00
N GLY A 331 44.67 3.44 -1.91
CA GLY A 331 43.90 3.15 -0.70
C GLY A 331 43.30 1.73 -0.66
N ILE A 332 43.42 0.94 -1.73
CA ILE A 332 42.85 -0.42 -1.79
C ILE A 332 43.44 -1.37 -0.74
N SER A 333 44.68 -1.13 -0.31
CA SER A 333 45.35 -1.92 0.72
C SER A 333 44.60 -1.88 2.05
N GLU A 334 44.00 -0.74 2.41
CA GLU A 334 43.19 -0.59 3.63
C GLU A 334 41.93 -1.47 3.57
N LEU A 335 41.27 -1.53 2.42
CA LEU A 335 40.12 -2.41 2.19
C LEU A 335 40.51 -3.89 2.30
N VAL A 336 41.64 -4.29 1.71
CA VAL A 336 42.16 -5.66 1.78
C VAL A 336 42.54 -6.04 3.21
N GLU A 337 43.16 -5.14 3.97
CA GLU A 337 43.47 -5.34 5.38
C GLU A 337 42.19 -5.51 6.22
N ALA A 338 41.19 -4.66 6.02
CA ALA A 338 39.90 -4.75 6.70
C ALA A 338 39.19 -6.09 6.42
N LEU A 339 39.17 -6.52 5.15
CA LEU A 339 38.61 -7.81 4.75
C LEU A 339 39.37 -9.00 5.34
N THR A 340 40.71 -8.92 5.38
CA THR A 340 41.56 -9.96 5.95
C THR A 340 41.30 -10.11 7.45
N SER A 341 41.31 -8.99 8.18
CA SER A 341 40.97 -8.94 9.61
C SER A 341 39.55 -9.47 9.87
N PHE A 342 38.58 -9.11 9.02
CA PHE A 342 37.22 -9.62 9.16
C PHE A 342 37.15 -11.15 8.96
N LYS A 343 37.90 -11.70 7.99
CA LYS A 343 37.98 -13.14 7.75
C LYS A 343 38.58 -13.89 8.94
N GLU A 344 39.67 -13.38 9.50
CA GLU A 344 40.40 -14.01 10.62
C GLU A 344 39.58 -13.98 11.91
N THR A 345 38.91 -12.87 12.19
CA THR A 345 38.10 -12.68 13.39
C THR A 345 36.64 -13.15 13.22
N TYR A 346 36.31 -13.73 12.06
CA TYR A 346 34.93 -14.08 11.71
C TYR A 346 34.26 -15.00 12.75
N HIS A 347 34.94 -16.06 13.17
CA HIS A 347 34.35 -17.05 14.08
C HIS A 347 34.25 -16.56 15.53
N SER A 348 35.07 -15.58 15.92
CA SER A 348 35.07 -15.02 17.27
C SER A 348 34.07 -13.86 17.46
N LYS A 349 33.59 -13.24 16.37
CA LYS A 349 32.61 -12.14 16.42
C LYS A 349 31.19 -12.64 16.63
N SER A 350 30.41 -11.92 17.43
CA SER A 350 28.95 -12.03 17.52
C SER A 350 28.27 -11.65 16.20
N SER A 351 26.99 -11.99 16.04
CA SER A 351 26.20 -11.62 14.85
C SER A 351 26.13 -10.10 14.66
N PHE A 352 26.04 -9.33 15.74
CA PHE A 352 26.00 -7.87 15.70
C PHE A 352 27.36 -7.28 15.26
N GLU A 353 28.47 -7.76 15.81
CA GLU A 353 29.81 -7.31 15.40
C GLU A 353 30.11 -7.65 13.94
N LYS A 354 29.67 -8.82 13.47
CA LYS A 354 29.75 -9.20 12.04
C LYS A 354 28.99 -8.23 11.15
N TYR A 355 27.77 -7.87 11.54
CA TYR A 355 26.96 -6.89 10.82
C TYR A 355 27.64 -5.53 10.76
N SER A 356 28.13 -5.02 11.90
CA SER A 356 28.82 -3.73 11.98
C SER A 356 30.08 -3.70 11.12
N THR A 357 30.96 -4.71 11.23
CA THR A 357 32.18 -4.79 10.42
C THR A 357 31.87 -4.85 8.93
N ARG A 358 30.83 -5.56 8.50
CA ARG A 358 30.40 -5.56 7.09
C ARG A 358 29.92 -4.18 6.64
N LYS A 359 29.19 -3.45 7.49
CA LYS A 359 28.74 -2.08 7.19
C LYS A 359 29.93 -1.14 7.02
N ASP A 360 30.95 -1.27 7.86
CA ASP A 360 32.18 -0.47 7.75
C ASP A 360 32.93 -0.78 6.45
N ILE A 361 33.04 -2.06 6.07
CA ILE A 361 33.62 -2.49 4.78
C ILE A 361 32.82 -1.94 3.60
N MET A 362 31.48 -1.91 3.68
CA MET A 362 30.64 -1.31 2.64
C MET A 362 30.90 0.19 2.51
N ASN A 363 31.00 0.91 3.63
CA ASN A 363 31.33 2.35 3.62
C ASN A 363 32.72 2.61 3.04
N LEU A 364 33.69 1.73 3.30
CA LEU A 364 34.99 1.78 2.64
C LEU A 364 34.85 1.57 1.13
N CYS A 365 34.08 0.59 0.66
CA CYS A 365 33.84 0.41 -0.78
C CYS A 365 33.19 1.65 -1.42
N ILE A 366 32.29 2.31 -0.70
CA ILE A 366 31.63 3.55 -1.11
C ILE A 366 32.61 4.74 -1.12
N SER A 367 33.71 4.74 -0.38
CA SER A 367 34.65 5.87 -0.43
C SER A 367 35.46 5.91 -1.73
N PHE A 368 35.58 4.78 -2.45
CA PHE A 368 36.21 4.69 -3.77
C PHE A 368 35.31 5.19 -4.92
N VAL A 369 34.16 5.78 -4.58
CA VAL A 369 33.16 6.26 -5.52
C VAL A 369 33.67 7.48 -6.27
N ASN A 370 34.12 7.28 -7.52
CA ASN A 370 34.43 8.34 -8.47
C ASN A 370 33.18 8.74 -9.29
N PHE A 371 33.02 10.03 -9.57
CA PHE A 371 31.98 10.52 -10.49
C PHE A 371 32.55 10.57 -11.92
N GLU A 372 32.05 9.73 -12.82
CA GLU A 372 32.38 9.85 -14.25
C GLU A 372 31.46 10.88 -14.93
N ASN A 373 32.02 11.70 -15.81
CA ASN A 373 31.25 12.55 -16.73
C ASN A 373 31.05 11.79 -18.05
N VAL A 374 29.81 11.43 -18.36
CA VAL A 374 29.43 10.91 -19.68
C VAL A 374 28.93 12.08 -20.52
N ILE A 375 29.63 12.39 -21.62
CA ILE A 375 29.17 13.37 -22.60
C ILE A 375 28.32 12.61 -23.62
N ASN A 376 27.01 12.82 -23.62
CA ASN A 376 26.13 12.29 -24.67
C ASN A 376 26.36 13.06 -25.99
N ASN A 377 25.94 12.48 -27.12
CA ASN A 377 26.11 13.08 -28.46
C ASN A 377 25.55 14.51 -28.61
N ASP A 378 24.71 14.94 -27.67
CA ASP A 378 24.08 16.26 -27.64
C ASP A 378 24.86 17.28 -26.78
N GLY A 379 26.05 16.91 -26.27
CA GLY A 379 26.93 17.79 -25.49
C GLY A 379 26.55 17.95 -24.01
N ILE A 380 25.58 17.19 -23.51
CA ILE A 380 25.19 17.18 -22.08
C ILE A 380 26.10 16.24 -21.30
N SER A 381 26.74 16.76 -20.25
CA SER A 381 27.52 15.98 -19.29
C SER A 381 26.61 15.42 -18.20
N LEU A 382 26.32 14.12 -18.26
CA LEU A 382 25.66 13.39 -17.18
C LEU A 382 26.72 12.80 -16.24
N ARG A 383 26.59 13.06 -14.93
CA ARG A 383 27.37 12.34 -13.91
C ARG A 383 26.69 11.02 -13.62
N ILE A 384 27.31 9.90 -13.99
CA ILE A 384 26.76 8.57 -13.69
C ILE A 384 27.71 7.87 -12.69
N PRO A 385 27.22 7.49 -11.50
CA PRO A 385 27.96 6.61 -10.61
C PRO A 385 28.08 5.20 -11.22
N SER A 386 29.29 4.66 -11.35
CA SER A 386 29.57 3.29 -11.82
C SER A 386 30.51 2.62 -10.84
N TYR A 387 30.09 1.55 -10.15
CA TYR A 387 30.87 0.98 -9.03
C TYR A 387 31.05 -0.54 -9.07
N PRO A 388 32.08 -1.02 -9.80
CA PRO A 388 32.52 -2.41 -9.73
C PRO A 388 32.79 -2.92 -8.30
N LEU A 389 33.40 -2.11 -7.41
CA LEU A 389 33.74 -2.54 -6.05
C LEU A 389 32.52 -2.73 -5.15
N VAL A 390 31.51 -1.86 -5.26
CA VAL A 390 30.27 -1.99 -4.48
C VAL A 390 29.50 -3.22 -4.93
N ASP A 391 29.40 -3.47 -6.24
CA ASP A 391 28.75 -4.66 -6.78
C ASP A 391 29.47 -5.96 -6.35
N LEU A 392 30.81 -5.95 -6.33
CA LEU A 392 31.60 -7.07 -5.82
C LEU A 392 31.41 -7.27 -4.31
N ALA A 393 31.36 -6.18 -3.53
CA ALA A 393 31.09 -6.25 -2.10
C ALA A 393 29.71 -6.86 -1.84
N ILE A 394 28.68 -6.42 -2.57
CA ILE A 394 27.33 -7.00 -2.54
C ILE A 394 27.39 -8.50 -2.84
N LYS A 395 27.98 -8.87 -3.98
CA LYS A 395 28.10 -10.25 -4.45
C LYS A 395 28.76 -11.19 -3.44
N TYR A 396 29.82 -10.75 -2.76
CA TYR A 396 30.61 -11.62 -1.90
C TYR A 396 30.27 -11.51 -0.41
N LEU A 397 29.69 -10.41 0.06
CA LEU A 397 29.44 -10.19 1.51
C LEU A 397 27.96 -10.30 1.89
N PHE A 398 27.05 -10.35 0.91
CA PHE A 398 25.62 -10.38 1.14
C PHE A 398 24.99 -11.63 0.51
N ARG A 399 23.81 -11.99 1.03
CA ARG A 399 22.94 -13.01 0.41
C ARG A 399 22.17 -12.38 -0.75
N SER A 400 21.39 -13.18 -1.47
CA SER A 400 20.39 -12.63 -2.39
C SER A 400 19.53 -11.61 -1.63
N PRO A 401 19.28 -10.41 -2.18
CA PRO A 401 18.43 -9.41 -1.53
C PRO A 401 17.00 -9.89 -1.33
N ASN A 402 16.62 -10.96 -2.04
CA ASN A 402 15.30 -11.58 -1.99
C ASN A 402 15.26 -12.84 -1.11
N GLU A 403 16.37 -13.21 -0.45
CA GLU A 403 16.41 -14.37 0.45
C GLU A 403 15.69 -14.04 1.78
N ILE A 404 14.40 -14.38 1.86
CA ILE A 404 13.59 -14.23 3.07
C ILE A 404 12.80 -15.50 3.42
N TYR A 405 12.09 -15.44 4.54
CA TYR A 405 10.95 -16.31 4.81
C TYR A 405 9.92 -15.57 5.65
N ILE A 406 8.65 -15.95 5.54
CA ILE A 406 7.61 -15.46 6.45
C ILE A 406 7.69 -16.30 7.74
N PRO A 407 7.98 -15.70 8.91
CA PRO A 407 8.06 -16.41 10.17
C PRO A 407 6.66 -16.75 10.72
N ILE A 408 6.48 -18.00 11.17
CA ILE A 408 5.30 -18.44 11.93
C ILE A 408 5.61 -18.30 13.43
N PRO A 409 4.91 -17.42 14.18
CA PRO A 409 5.07 -17.27 15.63
C PRO A 409 4.74 -18.56 16.37
N ASN A 410 5.54 -18.90 17.37
CA ASN A 410 5.36 -20.12 18.17
C ASN A 410 5.09 -21.38 17.31
N SER A 411 5.77 -21.48 16.17
CA SER A 411 5.54 -22.48 15.12
C SER A 411 5.33 -23.91 15.61
N LYS A 412 6.10 -24.38 16.59
CA LYS A 412 5.89 -25.73 17.16
C LYS A 412 4.49 -25.88 17.77
N THR A 413 4.05 -24.91 18.55
CA THR A 413 2.70 -24.88 19.15
C THR A 413 1.65 -24.73 18.06
N PHE A 414 1.87 -23.85 17.08
CA PHE A 414 0.98 -23.66 15.94
C PHE A 414 0.71 -24.99 15.22
N HIS A 415 1.78 -25.70 14.86
CA HIS A 415 1.68 -26.96 14.11
C HIS A 415 1.08 -28.09 14.94
N ASN A 416 1.27 -28.10 16.27
CA ASN A 416 0.61 -29.05 17.15
C ASN A 416 -0.90 -28.80 17.25
N THR A 417 -1.34 -27.55 17.24
CA THR A 417 -2.76 -27.16 17.32
C THR A 417 -3.46 -27.27 15.98
N HIS A 418 -2.78 -26.91 14.89
CA HIS A 418 -3.31 -26.90 13.52
C HIS A 418 -2.44 -27.79 12.59
N PRO A 419 -2.31 -29.11 12.85
CA PRO A 419 -1.42 -30.00 12.09
C PRO A 419 -1.80 -30.13 10.61
N ASN A 420 -3.04 -29.80 10.28
CA ASN A 420 -3.59 -29.88 8.93
C ASN A 420 -3.77 -28.51 8.26
N PHE A 421 -3.25 -27.42 8.83
CA PHE A 421 -3.49 -26.06 8.31
C PHE A 421 -3.06 -25.94 6.85
N PHE A 422 -1.80 -26.25 6.56
CA PHE A 422 -1.19 -26.17 5.23
C PHE A 422 -1.47 -27.39 4.33
N GLY A 423 -2.17 -28.40 4.86
CA GLY A 423 -2.42 -29.67 4.20
C GLY A 423 -2.41 -30.83 5.19
N THR A 424 -3.09 -31.93 4.84
CA THR A 424 -3.26 -33.08 5.73
C THR A 424 -1.91 -33.63 6.20
N GLY A 425 -1.63 -33.54 7.49
CA GLY A 425 -0.41 -34.01 8.13
C GLY A 425 0.82 -33.13 7.95
N PHE A 426 0.72 -31.98 7.26
CA PHE A 426 1.89 -31.17 6.91
C PHE A 426 2.59 -30.56 8.14
N GLY A 427 1.83 -30.25 9.19
CA GLY A 427 2.34 -29.73 10.45
C GLY A 427 2.85 -30.80 11.42
N ILE A 428 2.79 -32.10 11.10
CA ILE A 428 3.19 -33.13 12.07
C ILE A 428 4.73 -33.12 12.23
N LEU A 429 5.18 -32.88 13.46
CA LEU A 429 6.60 -32.80 13.83
C LEU A 429 7.05 -34.04 14.63
N ASN A 430 8.18 -34.60 14.24
CA ASN A 430 8.97 -35.53 15.06
C ASN A 430 10.14 -34.77 15.69
N GLY A 431 9.98 -34.38 16.96
CA GLY A 431 10.96 -33.55 17.67
C GLY A 431 10.95 -32.09 17.20
N SER A 432 11.97 -31.70 16.43
CA SER A 432 12.10 -30.36 15.80
C SER A 432 12.03 -30.40 14.27
N THR A 433 11.80 -31.58 13.69
CA THR A 433 11.76 -31.81 12.23
C THR A 433 10.40 -32.35 11.82
N PHE A 434 10.01 -32.13 10.57
CA PHE A 434 8.76 -32.67 10.03
C PHE A 434 8.81 -34.19 9.83
N GLU A 435 7.67 -34.85 10.02
CA GLU A 435 7.51 -36.28 9.72
C GLU A 435 7.52 -36.53 8.20
N LEU A 436 6.78 -35.70 7.44
CA LEU A 436 6.76 -35.78 5.98
C LEU A 436 7.99 -35.09 5.35
N PRO A 437 8.55 -35.65 4.27
CA PRO A 437 9.63 -35.01 3.53
C PRO A 437 9.18 -33.70 2.87
N LEU A 438 10.13 -32.83 2.53
CA LEU A 438 9.84 -31.51 1.94
C LEU A 438 9.06 -31.60 0.61
N SER A 439 9.35 -32.62 -0.20
CA SER A 439 8.67 -32.88 -1.48
C SER A 439 7.16 -33.15 -1.34
N GLU A 440 6.70 -33.53 -0.15
CA GLU A 440 5.31 -33.88 0.13
C GLU A 440 4.57 -32.80 0.94
N ARG A 441 5.24 -31.69 1.27
CA ARG A 441 4.69 -30.58 2.08
C ARG A 441 4.70 -29.26 1.32
N GLN A 442 4.23 -29.31 0.08
CA GLN A 442 4.03 -28.14 -0.78
C GLN A 442 2.55 -27.81 -0.86
N PHE A 443 2.22 -26.52 -0.83
CA PHE A 443 0.85 -26.02 -0.85
C PHE A 443 0.75 -24.78 -1.74
N LYS A 444 -0.47 -24.47 -2.18
CA LYS A 444 -0.75 -23.28 -2.99
C LYS A 444 -0.93 -22.08 -2.07
N LEU A 445 -0.05 -21.09 -2.18
CA LEU A 445 -0.17 -19.82 -1.47
C LEU A 445 -0.71 -18.78 -2.44
N GLU A 446 -1.97 -18.40 -2.26
CA GLU A 446 -2.61 -17.33 -3.01
C GLU A 446 -2.43 -16.01 -2.29
N PHE A 447 -1.98 -15.01 -3.02
CA PHE A 447 -2.07 -13.65 -2.54
C PHE A 447 -3.44 -13.07 -2.86
N LEU A 448 -4.32 -13.03 -1.84
CA LEU A 448 -5.76 -12.79 -1.99
C LEU A 448 -6.09 -11.51 -2.77
N PRO A 449 -5.43 -10.36 -2.53
CA PRO A 449 -5.73 -9.15 -3.29
C PRO A 449 -5.50 -9.27 -4.81
N SER A 450 -4.60 -10.15 -5.25
CA SER A 450 -4.31 -10.36 -6.68
C SER A 450 -4.91 -11.63 -7.28
N HIS A 451 -5.30 -12.59 -6.43
CA HIS A 451 -5.57 -13.98 -6.81
C HIS A 451 -4.40 -14.71 -7.50
N THR A 452 -3.17 -14.19 -7.38
CA THR A 452 -1.99 -14.88 -7.90
C THR A 452 -1.51 -15.93 -6.93
N ILE A 453 -1.04 -17.04 -7.47
CA ILE A 453 -0.68 -18.22 -6.70
C ILE A 453 0.80 -18.51 -6.89
N VAL A 454 1.49 -18.81 -5.80
CA VAL A 454 2.84 -19.37 -5.80
C VAL A 454 2.83 -20.72 -5.08
N ASP A 455 3.65 -21.65 -5.54
CA ASP A 455 3.94 -22.86 -4.77
C ASP A 455 4.77 -22.49 -3.56
N ALA A 456 4.29 -22.85 -2.37
CA ALA A 456 4.94 -22.55 -1.10
C ALA A 456 5.18 -23.82 -0.29
N GLN A 457 6.05 -23.70 0.71
CA GLN A 457 6.42 -24.79 1.60
C GLN A 457 6.80 -24.27 2.98
N ILE A 458 6.51 -25.08 4.00
CA ILE A 458 6.94 -24.85 5.38
C ILE A 458 8.28 -25.55 5.64
N THR A 459 9.25 -24.81 6.17
CA THR A 459 10.66 -25.21 6.24
C THR A 459 11.29 -24.82 7.58
N GLN A 460 12.58 -25.16 7.73
CA GLN A 460 13.41 -24.91 8.90
C GLN A 460 12.94 -25.63 10.17
N GLU A 461 13.72 -25.46 11.25
CA GLU A 461 13.44 -26.04 12.55
C GLU A 461 12.06 -25.62 13.06
N ASN A 462 11.31 -26.60 13.60
CA ASN A 462 9.94 -26.45 14.11
C ASN A 462 8.93 -25.95 13.07
N GLY A 463 9.27 -25.94 11.77
CA GLY A 463 8.37 -25.45 10.74
C GLY A 463 8.12 -23.94 10.79
N LYS A 464 9.11 -23.17 11.26
CA LYS A 464 8.97 -21.74 11.49
C LYS A 464 8.95 -20.85 10.25
N ALA A 465 9.25 -21.40 9.06
CA ALA A 465 9.51 -20.59 7.87
C ALA A 465 8.63 -20.99 6.69
N ILE A 466 7.79 -20.07 6.21
CA ILE A 466 7.10 -20.21 4.92
C ILE A 466 7.98 -19.58 3.83
N GLN A 467 8.19 -20.32 2.73
CA GLN A 467 9.01 -19.90 1.59
C GLN A 467 8.36 -20.34 0.28
N SER A 468 8.66 -19.63 -0.81
CA SER A 468 8.35 -20.13 -2.15
C SER A 468 9.15 -21.40 -2.46
N SER A 469 8.49 -22.37 -3.09
CA SER A 469 9.07 -23.62 -3.56
C SER A 469 9.84 -23.39 -4.87
N GLY A 470 10.95 -24.11 -5.06
CA GLY A 470 11.79 -24.02 -6.27
C GLY A 470 12.67 -22.77 -6.37
N ASN A 471 12.10 -21.58 -6.17
CA ASN A 471 12.83 -20.31 -6.20
C ASN A 471 12.45 -19.42 -5.02
N GLN A 472 13.38 -19.26 -4.06
CA GLN A 472 13.17 -18.46 -2.85
C GLN A 472 13.06 -16.95 -3.13
N ASP A 473 13.54 -16.47 -4.28
CA ASP A 473 13.56 -15.05 -4.59
C ASP A 473 12.17 -14.50 -4.95
N ILE A 474 11.23 -15.35 -5.39
CA ILE A 474 9.88 -14.93 -5.83
C ILE A 474 9.16 -14.19 -4.69
N LEU A 475 9.06 -14.85 -3.54
CA LEU A 475 8.35 -14.30 -2.40
C LEU A 475 9.09 -13.08 -1.82
N GLY A 476 10.42 -13.11 -1.78
CA GLY A 476 11.21 -12.01 -1.20
C GLY A 476 11.23 -10.75 -2.04
N ASN A 477 11.41 -10.89 -3.36
CA ASN A 477 11.33 -9.78 -4.29
C ASN A 477 9.97 -9.10 -4.18
N TRP A 478 8.92 -9.90 -4.21
CA TRP A 478 7.56 -9.41 -4.14
C TRP A 478 7.25 -8.73 -2.79
N ILE A 479 7.53 -9.38 -1.65
CA ILE A 479 7.24 -8.78 -0.34
C ILE A 479 8.04 -7.49 -0.11
N LEU A 480 9.36 -7.52 -0.26
CA LEU A 480 10.21 -6.38 0.13
C LEU A 480 10.11 -5.25 -0.90
N GLN A 481 10.32 -5.55 -2.18
CA GLN A 481 10.44 -4.52 -3.21
C GLN A 481 9.09 -4.08 -3.74
N LYS A 482 8.08 -4.97 -3.73
CA LYS A 482 6.75 -4.66 -4.29
C LYS A 482 5.76 -4.27 -3.22
N ILE A 483 5.63 -5.03 -2.12
CA ILE A 483 4.67 -4.67 -1.07
C ILE A 483 5.19 -3.56 -0.18
N PHE A 484 6.41 -3.70 0.35
CA PHE A 484 7.01 -2.69 1.20
C PHE A 484 7.76 -1.60 0.43
N GLN A 485 7.84 -1.68 -0.91
CA GLN A 485 8.45 -0.65 -1.76
C GLN A 485 9.88 -0.27 -1.30
N LEU A 486 10.65 -1.29 -0.87
CA LEU A 486 12.02 -1.12 -0.40
C LEU A 486 13.01 -1.31 -1.54
N PRO A 487 14.02 -0.44 -1.68
CA PRO A 487 15.18 -0.72 -2.53
C PRO A 487 15.90 -1.99 -2.10
N GLU A 488 16.63 -2.61 -3.02
CA GLU A 488 17.46 -3.77 -2.70
C GLU A 488 18.42 -3.48 -1.54
N PHE A 489 18.64 -4.49 -0.71
CA PHE A 489 19.49 -4.42 0.49
C PHE A 489 19.04 -3.41 1.58
N THR A 490 17.80 -2.91 1.51
CA THR A 490 17.22 -2.08 2.58
C THR A 490 16.42 -2.96 3.54
N PRO A 491 16.75 -3.02 4.85
CA PRO A 491 16.01 -3.83 5.82
C PRO A 491 14.59 -3.29 6.01
N LEU A 492 13.64 -4.20 6.19
CA LEU A 492 12.30 -3.87 6.67
C LEU A 492 12.39 -3.46 8.15
N THR A 493 11.81 -2.31 8.49
CA THR A 493 11.83 -1.72 9.84
C THR A 493 10.41 -1.48 10.36
N ASP A 494 10.26 -1.31 11.67
CA ASP A 494 8.97 -1.00 12.28
C ASP A 494 8.41 0.33 11.76
N GLU A 495 9.27 1.32 11.52
CA GLU A 495 8.86 2.57 10.88
C GLU A 495 8.25 2.30 9.51
N ARG A 496 8.84 1.38 8.73
CA ARG A 496 8.31 1.04 7.41
C ARG A 496 6.96 0.32 7.49
N LEU A 497 6.77 -0.55 8.48
CA LEU A 497 5.46 -1.18 8.75
C LEU A 497 4.40 -0.11 9.05
N ILE A 498 4.75 0.92 9.82
CA ILE A 498 3.87 2.05 10.15
C ILE A 498 3.57 2.92 8.92
N GLU A 499 4.58 3.26 8.13
CA GLU A 499 4.46 4.03 6.88
C GLU A 499 3.48 3.35 5.92
N MET A 500 3.67 2.06 5.68
CA MET A 500 2.83 1.27 4.77
C MET A 500 1.50 0.86 5.40
N GLU A 501 1.32 1.14 6.69
CA GLU A 501 0.20 0.69 7.55
C GLU A 501 0.07 -0.83 7.63
N LEU A 502 1.09 -1.61 7.29
CA LEU A 502 1.09 -3.07 7.25
C LEU A 502 1.99 -3.59 8.37
N ASN A 503 1.41 -4.14 9.44
CA ASN A 503 2.18 -4.69 10.58
C ASN A 503 1.82 -6.15 10.91
N GLY A 504 0.93 -6.77 10.14
CA GLY A 504 0.44 -8.11 10.40
C GLY A 504 0.25 -8.92 9.13
N ILE A 505 0.11 -10.22 9.32
CA ILE A 505 -0.14 -11.21 8.28
C ILE A 505 -1.40 -11.95 8.66
N ARG A 506 -2.27 -12.22 7.70
CA ARG A 506 -3.38 -13.17 7.83
C ARG A 506 -3.20 -14.29 6.82
N LEU A 507 -3.38 -15.52 7.29
CA LEU A 507 -3.52 -16.71 6.48
C LEU A 507 -4.94 -17.24 6.57
N THR A 508 -5.54 -17.53 5.43
CA THR A 508 -6.89 -18.08 5.33
C THR A 508 -6.86 -19.43 4.64
N LYS A 509 -7.40 -20.45 5.28
CA LYS A 509 -7.52 -21.78 4.69
C LYS A 509 -8.87 -21.92 4.00
N PHE A 510 -8.86 -22.31 2.73
CA PHE A 510 -10.08 -22.64 1.99
C PHE A 510 -10.40 -24.13 2.05
N SER A 511 -11.66 -24.46 1.75
CA SER A 511 -12.21 -25.82 1.77
C SER A 511 -11.89 -26.65 0.51
N ASP A 512 -11.13 -26.09 -0.43
CA ASP A 512 -10.78 -26.78 -1.66
C ASP A 512 -9.77 -27.94 -1.46
N LEU A 513 -9.60 -28.72 -2.53
CA LEU A 513 -8.77 -29.92 -2.55
C LEU A 513 -7.27 -29.62 -2.75
N ASP A 514 -6.91 -28.38 -3.11
CA ASP A 514 -5.55 -28.01 -3.53
C ASP A 514 -4.69 -27.45 -2.38
N ASN A 515 -5.14 -27.62 -1.12
CA ASN A 515 -4.50 -27.08 0.08
C ASN A 515 -4.23 -25.58 -0.07
N HIS A 516 -5.23 -24.85 -0.54
CA HIS A 516 -5.13 -23.46 -0.86
C HIS A 516 -5.13 -22.58 0.40
N ILE A 517 -4.09 -21.78 0.53
CA ILE A 517 -3.90 -20.84 1.63
C ILE A 517 -3.86 -19.43 1.05
N GLY A 518 -4.84 -18.61 1.41
CA GLY A 518 -4.84 -17.18 1.16
C GLY A 518 -3.86 -16.46 2.09
N LEU A 519 -3.16 -15.46 1.57
CA LEU A 519 -2.24 -14.58 2.29
C LEU A 519 -2.68 -13.13 2.11
N GLU A 520 -2.70 -12.40 3.23
CA GLU A 520 -2.93 -10.95 3.27
C GLU A 520 -1.92 -10.29 4.20
N PHE A 521 -1.46 -9.09 3.83
CA PHE A 521 -0.82 -8.17 4.75
C PHE A 521 -1.89 -7.22 5.30
N ILE A 522 -1.97 -7.13 6.62
CA ILE A 522 -3.01 -6.38 7.32
C ILE A 522 -2.39 -5.44 8.36
N TRP A 523 -3.23 -4.57 8.92
CA TRP A 523 -2.93 -3.93 10.19
C TRP A 523 -3.64 -4.65 11.34
N ILE A 524 -2.90 -4.92 12.40
CA ILE A 524 -3.38 -5.44 13.68
C ILE A 524 -3.19 -4.33 14.72
N ASP A 525 -4.31 -3.90 15.30
CA ASP A 525 -4.35 -2.95 16.40
C ASP A 525 -4.21 -3.70 17.73
N ASP A 526 -3.26 -3.28 18.56
CA ASP A 526 -3.00 -3.92 19.86
C ASP A 526 -4.19 -3.74 20.82
N ASP A 527 -4.98 -2.67 20.66
CA ASP A 527 -6.17 -2.40 21.47
C ASP A 527 -7.41 -3.13 20.96
N ASN A 528 -7.36 -3.68 19.74
CA ASN A 528 -8.47 -4.38 19.10
C ASN A 528 -7.96 -5.53 18.23
N LEU A 529 -7.50 -6.59 18.89
CA LEU A 529 -6.96 -7.77 18.21
C LEU A 529 -8.05 -8.47 17.38
N PRO A 530 -7.72 -8.94 16.16
CA PRO A 530 -8.60 -9.78 15.38
C PRO A 530 -9.05 -11.02 16.15
N SER A 531 -10.26 -11.52 15.88
CA SER A 531 -10.75 -12.76 16.48
C SER A 531 -9.91 -13.98 16.10
N ASP A 532 -9.19 -13.90 14.97
CA ASP A 532 -8.29 -14.93 14.46
C ASP A 532 -6.82 -14.71 14.87
N TYR A 533 -6.55 -13.85 15.85
CA TYR A 533 -5.19 -13.54 16.28
C TYR A 533 -4.49 -14.72 16.97
N TRP A 534 -3.29 -15.06 16.49
CA TRP A 534 -2.40 -16.08 17.01
C TRP A 534 -1.18 -15.46 17.68
N ASN A 535 -0.86 -15.97 18.87
CA ASN A 535 0.21 -15.47 19.73
C ASN A 535 1.40 -16.43 19.78
#